data_AF-A0A944EVY8-F1
#
_entry.id   AF-A0A944EVY8-F1
#
_cell.length_a   1.000
_cell.length_b   1.000
_cell.length_c   1.000
_cell.angle_alpha   90.00
_cell.angle_beta   90.00
_cell.angle_gamma   90.00
#
_symmetry.space_group_name_H-M   'P 1'
#
loop_
_entity.id
_entity.type
_entity.pdbx_description
1 polymer ?
#
loop_
_entity_poly.entity_id
_entity_poly.type
_entity_poly.pdbx_seq_one_letter_code
_entity_poly.pdbx_strand_id
1 'polypeptide(L)'
;MHLLKARLRGGQLSKARRGELIQPLPIGLVYDGAGKVVLDPDTAIQQAIRTVFTLFDTTGSATGVVKEFNRQQLLLPRRVQSGPDKGKVVWGPIAHSRVLQILHNPRYAGAFVYGRYQHKLGASGKSGPALQPREQWIALFPDAHVGYISFDKYEANQARLTANAVSYGKDRRHGPAREGPALLQGMTMCGLCGRRMTVRYHHRKHGLEPEYVCQAKGIEYGSPICQRVHGAVVDHAVSRLLVEALTPHAIAASLAVAGELAARADEAERLRAAGVERAQYQVDLARRRYLAVDPDNRLVAGSLEADWNAALRELTAARDTYENARNDGHGVLDDAQRARITSLAADFPALWNDSDTPMRERKRLVRLLVSDVTLIRADQITVHVRLTGGQEHTLTRPVPLASWQIRQTPPEIVAAIDELLDDHTDGQVAEILTERGHVSGTGQPLKPTIVRHLRIRYGLRSHPQRLADQGMLSLREIARRLDLHTNTVKKWRDAGLLTGRVANDKGEYFYYLPGPDLDRPRIGRPPAPRPAPTETPTESAQGGAV
;
A
#
# COMPACT_ATOMS: atom_id res chain seq x y z
N MET A 1 -55.75 -14.76 22.94
CA MET A 1 -54.93 -14.22 21.82
C MET A 1 -53.57 -14.91 21.61
N HIS A 2 -52.89 -15.41 22.66
CA HIS A 2 -51.54 -15.99 22.54
C HIS A 2 -51.46 -17.32 21.76
N LEU A 3 -52.48 -18.18 21.86
CA LEU A 3 -52.52 -19.50 21.22
C LEU A 3 -52.65 -19.44 19.68
N LEU A 4 -53.46 -18.51 19.16
CA LEU A 4 -53.60 -18.26 17.71
C LEU A 4 -52.30 -17.69 17.11
N LYS A 5 -51.65 -16.76 17.82
CA LYS A 5 -50.36 -16.19 17.40
C LYS A 5 -49.25 -17.26 17.38
N ALA A 6 -49.25 -18.17 18.36
CA ALA A 6 -48.33 -19.31 18.40
C ALA A 6 -48.58 -20.30 17.24
N ARG A 7 -49.84 -20.66 16.96
CA ARG A 7 -50.20 -21.54 15.83
C ARG A 7 -49.86 -20.95 14.46
N LEU A 8 -50.16 -19.66 14.24
CA LEU A 8 -49.80 -18.96 13.01
C LEU A 8 -48.28 -18.93 12.80
N ARG A 9 -47.52 -18.65 13.87
CA ARG A 9 -46.06 -18.68 13.83
C ARG A 9 -45.51 -20.09 13.58
N GLY A 10 -46.11 -21.12 14.18
CA GLY A 10 -45.77 -22.53 13.94
C GLY A 10 -46.01 -22.94 12.49
N GLY A 11 -47.15 -22.56 11.90
CA GLY A 11 -47.46 -22.81 10.49
C GLY A 11 -46.50 -22.09 9.54
N GLN A 12 -46.15 -20.83 9.84
CA GLN A 12 -45.15 -20.07 9.09
C GLN A 12 -43.77 -20.74 9.13
N LEU A 13 -43.33 -21.20 10.30
CA LEU A 13 -42.06 -21.92 10.48
C LEU A 13 -42.06 -23.25 9.74
N SER A 14 -43.18 -23.99 9.76
CA SER A 14 -43.35 -25.24 9.03
C SER A 14 -43.18 -25.04 7.51
N LYS A 15 -43.85 -24.03 6.93
CA LYS A 15 -43.70 -23.68 5.51
C LYS A 15 -42.29 -23.19 5.18
N ALA A 16 -41.68 -22.38 6.06
CA ALA A 16 -40.32 -21.89 5.85
C ALA A 16 -39.29 -23.02 5.82
N ARG A 17 -39.41 -24.01 6.71
CA ARG A 17 -38.54 -25.19 6.75
C ARG A 17 -38.66 -26.10 5.54
N ARG A 18 -39.72 -25.95 4.73
CA ARG A 18 -39.87 -26.64 3.45
C ARG A 18 -39.58 -25.76 2.22
N GLY A 19 -39.21 -24.50 2.42
CA GLY A 19 -38.98 -23.56 1.32
C GLY A 19 -40.25 -23.02 0.64
N GLU A 20 -41.43 -23.37 1.16
CA GLU A 20 -42.75 -23.06 0.55
C GLU A 20 -43.32 -21.70 1.00
N LEU A 21 -42.65 -21.00 1.93
CA LEU A 21 -43.19 -19.77 2.48
C LEU A 21 -43.09 -18.62 1.46
N ILE A 22 -44.23 -18.09 1.03
CA ILE A 22 -44.29 -16.88 0.21
C ILE A 22 -43.85 -15.67 1.04
N GLN A 23 -42.87 -14.92 0.53
CA GLN A 23 -42.31 -13.73 1.17
C GLN A 23 -42.15 -12.60 0.15
N PRO A 24 -42.14 -11.33 0.59
CA PRO A 24 -41.80 -10.21 -0.28
C PRO A 24 -40.44 -10.42 -0.96
N LEU A 25 -40.42 -10.33 -2.29
CA LEU A 25 -39.21 -10.47 -3.10
C LEU A 25 -38.48 -9.13 -3.26
N PRO A 26 -37.14 -9.13 -3.35
CA PRO A 26 -36.42 -7.93 -3.74
C PRO A 26 -36.72 -7.54 -5.19
N ILE A 27 -36.40 -6.31 -5.58
CA ILE A 27 -36.52 -5.86 -6.97
C ILE A 27 -35.70 -6.77 -7.89
N GLY A 28 -36.18 -7.06 -9.10
CA GLY A 28 -35.54 -8.02 -10.02
C GLY A 28 -35.99 -9.47 -9.85
N LEU A 29 -36.77 -9.79 -8.81
CA LEU A 29 -37.41 -11.10 -8.67
C LEU A 29 -38.92 -10.94 -8.51
N VAL A 30 -39.68 -11.81 -9.17
CA VAL A 30 -41.14 -11.86 -9.09
C VAL A 30 -41.62 -13.31 -8.91
N TYR A 31 -42.84 -13.48 -8.42
CA TYR A 31 -43.51 -14.78 -8.45
C TYR A 31 -44.24 -14.92 -9.79
N ASP A 32 -44.08 -16.04 -10.47
CA ASP A 32 -44.85 -16.37 -11.66
C ASP A 32 -46.28 -16.81 -11.31
N GLY A 33 -47.10 -17.12 -12.33
CA GLY A 33 -48.47 -17.59 -12.14
C GLY A 33 -48.58 -18.92 -11.37
N ALA A 34 -47.51 -19.70 -11.28
CA ALA A 34 -47.43 -20.93 -10.50
C ALA A 34 -46.86 -20.71 -9.08
N GLY A 35 -46.58 -19.46 -8.70
CA GLY A 35 -46.00 -19.12 -7.40
C GLY A 35 -44.51 -19.47 -7.25
N LYS A 36 -43.80 -19.74 -8.35
CA LYS A 36 -42.35 -19.94 -8.36
C LYS A 36 -41.63 -18.61 -8.51
N VAL A 37 -40.46 -18.49 -7.89
CA VAL A 37 -39.63 -17.28 -8.02
C VAL A 37 -38.93 -17.32 -9.37
N VAL A 38 -39.09 -16.26 -10.16
CA VAL A 38 -38.43 -16.06 -11.46
C VAL A 38 -37.80 -14.68 -11.51
N LEU A 39 -36.92 -14.46 -12.50
CA LEU A 39 -36.39 -13.13 -12.78
C LEU A 39 -37.52 -12.19 -13.24
N ASP A 40 -37.41 -10.92 -12.90
CA ASP A 40 -38.39 -9.91 -13.32
C ASP A 40 -38.48 -9.87 -14.85
N PRO A 41 -39.68 -9.96 -15.46
CA PRO A 41 -39.83 -9.97 -16.92
C PRO A 41 -39.35 -8.69 -17.59
N ASP A 42 -39.25 -7.58 -16.85
CA ASP A 42 -38.67 -6.34 -17.36
C ASP A 42 -37.14 -6.47 -17.50
N THR A 43 -36.69 -6.53 -18.76
CA THR A 43 -35.27 -6.68 -19.12
C THR A 43 -34.43 -5.50 -18.66
N ALA A 44 -34.99 -4.28 -18.55
CA ALA A 44 -34.28 -3.12 -18.02
C ALA A 44 -34.00 -3.29 -16.52
N ILE A 45 -34.96 -3.82 -15.76
CA ILE A 45 -34.75 -4.15 -14.34
C ILE A 45 -33.69 -5.22 -14.21
N GLN A 46 -33.75 -6.27 -15.04
CA GLN A 46 -32.71 -7.31 -15.01
C GLN A 46 -31.33 -6.73 -15.28
N GLN A 47 -31.20 -5.92 -16.33
CA GLN A 47 -29.93 -5.33 -16.72
C GLN A 47 -29.37 -4.44 -15.61
N ALA A 48 -30.19 -3.59 -14.99
CA ALA A 48 -29.74 -2.73 -13.89
C ALA A 48 -29.18 -3.53 -12.70
N ILE A 49 -29.81 -4.67 -12.34
CA ILE A 49 -29.34 -5.54 -11.27
C ILE A 49 -28.05 -6.27 -11.67
N ARG A 50 -27.95 -6.76 -12.92
CA ARG A 50 -26.70 -7.36 -13.44
C ARG A 50 -25.56 -6.35 -13.39
N THR A 51 -25.78 -5.11 -13.81
CA THR A 51 -24.78 -4.03 -13.76
C THR A 51 -24.25 -3.78 -12.35
N VAL A 52 -25.07 -3.87 -11.30
CA VAL A 52 -24.58 -3.76 -9.91
C VAL A 52 -23.54 -4.83 -9.59
N PHE A 53 -23.80 -6.08 -9.95
CA PHE A 53 -22.85 -7.19 -9.70
C PHE A 53 -21.60 -7.07 -10.57
N THR A 54 -21.74 -6.74 -11.85
CA THR A 54 -20.61 -6.51 -12.76
C THR A 54 -19.71 -5.36 -12.28
N LEU A 55 -20.30 -4.25 -11.84
CA LEU A 55 -19.54 -3.13 -11.28
C LEU A 55 -18.91 -3.47 -9.92
N PHE A 56 -19.54 -4.32 -9.11
CA PHE A 56 -18.92 -4.77 -7.87
C PHE A 56 -17.72 -5.70 -8.11
N ASP A 57 -17.78 -6.51 -9.16
CA ASP A 57 -16.67 -7.38 -9.56
C ASP A 57 -15.43 -6.58 -9.94
N THR A 58 -15.61 -5.50 -10.70
CA THR A 58 -14.54 -4.61 -11.17
C THR A 58 -14.05 -3.64 -10.08
N THR A 59 -14.97 -2.97 -9.38
CA THR A 59 -14.63 -1.93 -8.39
C THR A 59 -14.27 -2.50 -7.02
N GLY A 60 -14.72 -3.71 -6.68
CA GLY A 60 -14.43 -4.40 -5.42
C GLY A 60 -14.99 -3.70 -4.16
N SER A 61 -15.81 -2.65 -4.30
CA SER A 61 -16.39 -1.92 -3.16
C SER A 61 -17.77 -1.35 -3.49
N ALA A 62 -18.69 -1.35 -2.51
CA ALA A 62 -20.05 -0.83 -2.71
C ALA A 62 -20.06 0.67 -3.05
N THR A 63 -19.18 1.47 -2.45
CA THR A 63 -19.01 2.88 -2.80
C THR A 63 -18.48 3.07 -4.23
N GLY A 64 -17.60 2.17 -4.70
CA GLY A 64 -17.12 2.17 -6.08
C GLY A 64 -18.27 2.00 -7.08
N VAL A 65 -19.18 1.05 -6.81
CA VAL A 65 -20.40 0.86 -7.60
C VAL A 65 -21.24 2.14 -7.66
N VAL A 66 -21.48 2.80 -6.52
CA VAL A 66 -22.26 4.06 -6.49
C VAL A 66 -21.58 5.15 -7.33
N LYS A 67 -20.27 5.33 -7.19
CA LYS A 67 -19.52 6.32 -7.97
C LYS A 67 -19.63 6.06 -9.47
N GLU A 68 -19.55 4.80 -9.86
CA GLU A 68 -19.57 4.42 -11.27
C GLU A 68 -20.97 4.57 -11.88
N PHE A 69 -22.03 4.19 -11.14
CA PHE A 69 -23.41 4.49 -11.52
C PHE A 69 -23.63 6.00 -11.69
N ASN A 70 -23.14 6.83 -10.78
CA ASN A 70 -23.27 8.28 -10.87
C ASN A 70 -22.48 8.85 -12.05
N ARG A 71 -21.25 8.36 -12.29
CA ARG A 71 -20.40 8.77 -13.42
C ARG A 71 -21.07 8.48 -14.76
N GLN A 72 -21.71 7.32 -14.88
CA GLN A 72 -22.44 6.90 -16.08
C GLN A 72 -23.90 7.39 -16.11
N GLN A 73 -24.34 8.19 -15.13
CA GLN A 73 -25.72 8.70 -15.01
C GLN A 73 -26.80 7.60 -15.04
N LEU A 74 -26.48 6.42 -14.49
CA LEU A 74 -27.39 5.28 -14.44
C LEU A 74 -28.36 5.38 -13.26
N LEU A 75 -29.60 4.92 -13.47
CA LEU A 75 -30.62 4.82 -12.44
C LEU A 75 -30.83 3.37 -11.99
N LEU A 76 -31.23 3.18 -10.74
CA LEU A 76 -31.54 1.87 -10.18
C LEU A 76 -33.05 1.75 -9.90
N PRO A 77 -33.70 0.64 -10.27
CA PRO A 77 -35.11 0.45 -10.00
C PRO A 77 -35.34 0.14 -8.51
N ARG A 78 -36.44 0.67 -7.97
CA ARG A 78 -36.92 0.40 -6.62
C ARG A 78 -38.42 0.17 -6.64
N ARG A 79 -38.86 -0.90 -5.98
CA ARG A 79 -40.30 -1.13 -5.73
C ARG A 79 -40.74 -0.35 -4.50
N VAL A 80 -41.74 0.51 -4.64
CA VAL A 80 -42.31 1.30 -3.53
C VAL A 80 -42.98 0.35 -2.54
N GLN A 81 -42.61 0.45 -1.26
CA GLN A 81 -43.01 -0.50 -0.21
C GLN A 81 -44.25 -0.07 0.59
N SER A 82 -44.57 1.23 0.59
CA SER A 82 -45.63 1.85 1.40
C SER A 82 -46.23 3.05 0.69
N GLY A 83 -47.44 3.45 1.10
CA GLY A 83 -48.16 4.59 0.53
C GLY A 83 -49.02 4.24 -0.69
N PRO A 84 -49.62 5.25 -1.34
CA PRO A 84 -50.55 5.08 -2.46
C PRO A 84 -49.95 4.36 -3.67
N ASP A 85 -48.64 4.52 -3.89
CA ASP A 85 -47.90 3.91 -5.00
C ASP A 85 -47.28 2.55 -4.67
N LYS A 86 -47.70 1.91 -3.57
CA LYS A 86 -47.17 0.61 -3.14
C LYS A 86 -47.20 -0.40 -4.29
N GLY A 87 -46.06 -1.03 -4.55
CA GLY A 87 -45.91 -2.04 -5.61
C GLY A 87 -45.41 -1.48 -6.94
N LYS A 88 -45.52 -0.17 -7.20
CA LYS A 88 -44.98 0.48 -8.41
C LYS A 88 -43.45 0.48 -8.40
N VAL A 89 -42.86 0.39 -9.59
CA VAL A 89 -41.42 0.51 -9.78
C VAL A 89 -41.08 1.97 -10.10
N VAL A 90 -40.15 2.54 -9.35
CA VAL A 90 -39.60 3.88 -9.57
C VAL A 90 -38.10 3.79 -9.83
N TRP A 91 -37.60 4.62 -10.73
CA TRP A 91 -36.19 4.69 -11.08
C TRP A 91 -35.57 5.92 -10.42
N GLY A 92 -34.39 5.76 -9.81
CA GLY A 92 -33.74 6.86 -9.13
C GLY A 92 -32.26 6.64 -8.88
N PRO A 93 -31.58 7.66 -8.31
CA PRO A 93 -30.16 7.59 -8.00
C PRO A 93 -29.85 6.42 -7.06
N ILE A 94 -28.73 5.76 -7.29
CA ILE A 94 -28.31 4.64 -6.45
C ILE A 94 -27.73 5.14 -5.12
N ALA A 95 -28.19 4.55 -4.02
CA ALA A 95 -27.64 4.82 -2.69
C ALA A 95 -26.69 3.69 -2.25
N HIS A 96 -25.67 4.03 -1.48
CA HIS A 96 -24.73 3.04 -0.90
C HIS A 96 -25.44 1.94 -0.10
N SER A 97 -26.43 2.33 0.72
CA SER A 97 -27.26 1.39 1.48
C SER A 97 -28.00 0.42 0.57
N ARG A 98 -28.41 0.85 -0.63
CA ARG A 98 -29.12 0.02 -1.60
C ARG A 98 -28.21 -1.00 -2.26
N VAL A 99 -26.98 -0.62 -2.61
CA VAL A 99 -25.96 -1.56 -3.10
C VAL A 99 -25.70 -2.65 -2.07
N LEU A 100 -25.48 -2.27 -0.81
CA LEU A 100 -25.27 -3.25 0.27
C LEU A 100 -26.48 -4.17 0.46
N GLN A 101 -27.71 -3.66 0.39
CA GLN A 101 -28.92 -4.50 0.46
C GLN A 101 -28.97 -5.53 -0.67
N ILE A 102 -28.54 -5.16 -1.89
CA ILE A 102 -28.48 -6.09 -3.03
C ILE A 102 -27.40 -7.15 -2.80
N LEU A 103 -26.17 -6.71 -2.54
CA LEU A 103 -25.02 -7.62 -2.40
C LEU A 103 -25.18 -8.57 -1.20
N HIS A 104 -25.82 -8.14 -0.12
CA HIS A 104 -26.06 -8.97 1.05
C HIS A 104 -27.29 -9.88 0.91
N ASN A 105 -28.10 -9.80 -0.15
CA ASN A 105 -29.32 -10.58 -0.26
C ASN A 105 -29.11 -11.90 -1.03
N PRO A 106 -29.12 -13.06 -0.35
CA PRO A 106 -28.89 -14.36 -0.98
C PRO A 106 -29.99 -14.77 -1.98
N ARG A 107 -31.15 -14.10 -2.00
CA ARG A 107 -32.18 -14.36 -3.02
C ARG A 107 -31.71 -14.02 -4.44
N TYR A 108 -30.80 -13.06 -4.61
CA TYR A 108 -30.17 -12.82 -5.92
C TYR A 108 -29.25 -13.95 -6.36
N ALA A 109 -28.88 -14.85 -5.45
CA ALA A 109 -28.05 -16.02 -5.70
C ALA A 109 -28.87 -17.32 -5.82
N GLY A 110 -30.17 -17.20 -6.11
CA GLY A 110 -31.06 -18.36 -6.27
C GLY A 110 -31.48 -19.03 -4.97
N ALA A 111 -31.16 -18.46 -3.80
CA ALA A 111 -31.43 -19.12 -2.53
C ALA A 111 -32.75 -18.67 -1.88
N PHE A 112 -33.49 -19.64 -1.34
CA PHE A 112 -34.56 -19.39 -0.38
C PHE A 112 -33.96 -19.22 1.02
N VAL A 113 -34.37 -18.17 1.74
CA VAL A 113 -33.87 -17.88 3.08
C VAL A 113 -34.96 -17.41 4.03
N TYR A 114 -34.99 -18.01 5.22
CA TYR A 114 -35.86 -17.59 6.33
C TYR A 114 -35.11 -17.55 7.66
N GLY A 115 -35.50 -16.61 8.53
CA GLY A 115 -34.91 -16.47 9.87
C GLY A 115 -33.64 -15.64 9.95
N ARG A 116 -33.21 -15.02 8.85
CA ARG A 116 -32.03 -14.14 8.79
C ARG A 116 -32.08 -12.98 9.79
N TYR A 117 -33.26 -12.44 10.05
CA TYR A 117 -33.49 -11.38 11.05
C TYR A 117 -34.43 -11.90 12.13
N GLN A 118 -34.10 -11.63 13.38
CA GLN A 118 -34.99 -11.86 14.52
C GLN A 118 -35.30 -10.53 15.20
N HIS A 119 -36.57 -10.31 15.54
CA HIS A 119 -36.95 -9.19 16.39
C HIS A 119 -36.55 -9.50 17.84
N LYS A 120 -35.56 -8.75 18.34
CA LYS A 120 -35.18 -8.77 19.76
C LYS A 120 -35.57 -7.43 20.40
N LEU A 121 -35.89 -7.44 21.70
CA LEU A 121 -35.98 -6.21 22.48
C LEU A 121 -34.54 -5.73 22.73
N GLY A 122 -34.23 -4.51 22.32
CA GLY A 122 -32.96 -3.88 22.71
C GLY A 122 -32.97 -3.47 24.18
N ALA A 123 -31.79 -3.23 24.76
CA ALA A 123 -31.64 -2.75 26.15
C ALA A 123 -32.37 -1.41 26.42
N SER A 124 -32.68 -0.65 25.38
CA SER A 124 -33.45 0.60 25.44
C SER A 124 -34.97 0.43 25.33
N GLY A 125 -35.49 -0.81 25.36
CA GLY A 125 -36.92 -1.13 25.21
C GLY A 125 -37.45 -1.03 23.77
N LYS A 126 -36.68 -0.52 22.81
CA LYS A 126 -37.06 -0.51 21.38
C LYS A 126 -36.77 -1.88 20.76
N SER A 127 -37.80 -2.50 20.17
CA SER A 127 -37.63 -3.73 19.39
C SER A 127 -37.19 -3.41 17.97
N GLY A 128 -36.16 -4.13 17.49
CA GLY A 128 -35.65 -3.98 16.12
C GLY A 128 -35.20 -5.32 15.53
N PRO A 129 -35.11 -5.42 14.19
CA PRO A 129 -34.59 -6.60 13.53
C PRO A 129 -33.08 -6.72 13.77
N ALA A 130 -32.67 -7.79 14.44
CA ALA A 130 -31.26 -8.16 14.62
C ALA A 130 -30.87 -9.23 13.60
N LEU A 131 -29.83 -8.97 12.82
CA LEU A 131 -29.24 -9.96 11.91
C LEU A 131 -28.70 -11.14 12.73
N GLN A 132 -29.03 -12.38 12.34
CA GLN A 132 -28.54 -13.59 12.99
C GLN A 132 -27.32 -14.17 12.25
N PRO A 133 -26.38 -14.79 12.98
CA PRO A 133 -25.36 -15.67 12.40
C PRO A 133 -26.00 -16.73 11.50
N ARG A 134 -25.25 -17.20 10.51
CA ARG A 134 -25.79 -18.07 9.47
C ARG A 134 -26.29 -19.41 10.00
N GLU A 135 -25.63 -19.91 11.04
CA GLU A 135 -25.93 -21.16 11.74
C GLU A 135 -27.28 -21.09 12.47
N GLN A 136 -27.78 -19.87 12.72
CA GLN A 136 -29.06 -19.62 13.39
C GLN A 136 -30.19 -19.31 12.40
N TRP A 137 -29.93 -19.39 11.09
CA TRP A 137 -30.98 -19.25 10.09
C TRP A 137 -31.90 -20.47 10.14
N ILE A 138 -33.20 -20.23 10.00
CA ILE A 138 -34.21 -21.28 10.16
C ILE A 138 -34.32 -22.14 8.90
N ALA A 139 -34.07 -21.54 7.75
CA ALA A 139 -34.04 -22.23 6.47
C ALA A 139 -33.11 -21.50 5.51
N LEU A 140 -32.31 -22.29 4.80
CA LEU A 140 -31.46 -21.86 3.70
C LEU A 140 -31.45 -22.99 2.68
N PHE A 141 -32.02 -22.75 1.52
CA PHE A 141 -31.97 -23.68 0.39
C PHE A 141 -31.30 -22.97 -0.78
N PRO A 142 -30.01 -23.26 -1.05
CA PRO A 142 -29.37 -22.88 -2.31
C PRO A 142 -30.15 -23.45 -3.49
N ASP A 143 -30.05 -22.80 -4.65
CA ASP A 143 -30.65 -23.26 -5.92
C ASP A 143 -32.17 -23.51 -5.88
N ALA A 144 -32.88 -22.82 -5.00
CA ALA A 144 -34.34 -22.85 -4.92
C ALA A 144 -35.02 -22.18 -6.13
N HIS A 145 -34.34 -21.24 -6.79
CA HIS A 145 -34.81 -20.54 -7.98
C HIS A 145 -33.65 -19.97 -8.80
N VAL A 146 -33.94 -19.43 -9.99
CA VAL A 146 -32.92 -18.80 -10.86
C VAL A 146 -32.41 -17.50 -10.23
N GLY A 147 -31.11 -17.43 -9.96
CA GLY A 147 -30.42 -16.24 -9.47
C GLY A 147 -29.84 -15.35 -10.58
N TYR A 148 -29.49 -14.12 -10.22
CA TYR A 148 -28.64 -13.23 -11.04
C TYR A 148 -27.16 -13.62 -10.99
N ILE A 149 -26.75 -14.26 -9.89
CA ILE A 149 -25.40 -14.79 -9.66
C ILE A 149 -25.53 -16.21 -9.08
N SER A 150 -24.45 -16.99 -9.11
CA SER A 150 -24.40 -18.28 -8.41
C SER A 150 -24.27 -18.08 -6.89
N PHE A 151 -24.57 -19.13 -6.13
CA PHE A 151 -24.42 -19.11 -4.69
C PHE A 151 -22.96 -18.92 -4.25
N ASP A 152 -22.01 -19.59 -4.89
CA ASP A 152 -20.57 -19.42 -4.63
C ASP A 152 -20.11 -17.98 -4.87
N LYS A 153 -20.63 -17.35 -5.93
CA LYS A 153 -20.35 -15.95 -6.22
C LYS A 153 -20.88 -15.03 -5.13
N TYR A 154 -22.05 -15.33 -4.57
CA TYR A 154 -22.57 -14.61 -3.42
C TYR A 154 -21.67 -14.75 -2.19
N GLU A 155 -21.17 -15.95 -1.90
CA GLU A 155 -20.27 -16.18 -0.76
C GLU A 155 -18.93 -15.45 -0.94
N ALA A 156 -18.36 -15.48 -2.14
CA ALA A 156 -17.17 -14.68 -2.49
C ALA A 156 -17.43 -13.18 -2.31
N ASN A 157 -18.60 -12.68 -2.69
CA ASN A 157 -19.00 -11.30 -2.47
C ASN A 157 -19.15 -10.97 -0.98
N GLN A 158 -19.72 -11.87 -0.16
CA GLN A 158 -19.80 -11.68 1.29
C GLN A 158 -18.41 -11.62 1.93
N ALA A 159 -17.49 -12.52 1.53
CA ALA A 159 -16.12 -12.51 2.02
C ALA A 159 -15.42 -11.18 1.68
N ARG A 160 -15.59 -10.68 0.45
CA ARG A 160 -15.04 -9.39 0.02
C ARG A 160 -15.63 -8.20 0.80
N LEU A 161 -16.95 -8.21 1.06
CA LEU A 161 -17.59 -7.18 1.88
C LEU A 161 -17.10 -7.21 3.33
N THR A 162 -16.96 -8.39 3.92
CA THR A 162 -16.42 -8.56 5.28
C THR A 162 -14.97 -8.06 5.35
N ALA A 163 -14.12 -8.47 4.40
CA ALA A 163 -12.75 -7.99 4.31
C ALA A 163 -12.67 -6.45 4.19
N ASN A 164 -13.61 -5.83 3.48
CA ASN A 164 -13.72 -4.38 3.42
C ASN A 164 -14.22 -3.75 4.74
N ALA A 165 -15.13 -4.41 5.46
CA ALA A 165 -15.78 -3.91 6.68
C ALA A 165 -14.90 -4.00 7.94
N VAL A 166 -13.93 -4.92 7.99
CA VAL A 166 -12.92 -5.05 9.07
C VAL A 166 -12.08 -3.76 9.27
N SER A 167 -12.23 -2.78 8.38
CA SER A 167 -11.64 -1.44 8.46
C SER A 167 -12.16 -0.51 9.58
N TYR A 168 -13.27 -0.84 10.27
CA TYR A 168 -13.83 -0.01 11.36
C TYR A 168 -13.39 -0.42 12.79
N GLY A 169 -12.54 -1.44 12.95
CA GLY A 169 -12.06 -1.91 14.26
C GLY A 169 -10.61 -1.51 14.59
N LYS A 170 -10.19 -1.76 15.86
CA LYS A 170 -8.80 -1.61 16.34
C LYS A 170 -7.80 -2.44 15.52
N ASP A 171 -8.26 -3.48 14.83
CA ASP A 171 -7.46 -4.42 14.06
C ASP A 171 -7.71 -4.26 12.55
N ARG A 172 -7.27 -3.12 11.99
CA ARG A 172 -7.38 -2.75 10.57
C ARG A 172 -6.54 -3.68 9.68
N ARG A 173 -6.93 -4.95 9.56
CA ARG A 173 -6.29 -5.95 8.67
C ARG A 173 -6.43 -5.55 7.21
N HIS A 174 -7.64 -5.20 6.79
CA HIS A 174 -7.96 -4.91 5.39
C HIS A 174 -8.99 -3.79 5.29
N GLY A 175 -8.79 -2.91 4.30
CA GLY A 175 -9.78 -1.95 3.82
C GLY A 175 -9.63 -1.85 2.31
N PRO A 176 -10.60 -1.31 1.56
CA PRO A 176 -10.53 -1.27 0.09
C PRO A 176 -9.21 -0.64 -0.38
N ALA A 177 -8.62 -1.18 -1.44
CA ALA A 177 -7.41 -0.60 -2.04
C ALA A 177 -7.74 0.82 -2.55
N ARG A 178 -7.06 1.83 -2.02
CA ARG A 178 -7.26 3.25 -2.34
C ARG A 178 -6.02 3.81 -3.03
N GLU A 179 -6.16 4.97 -3.67
CA GLU A 179 -5.14 5.60 -4.52
C GLU A 179 -3.88 6.13 -3.81
N GLY A 180 -3.83 6.15 -2.46
CA GLY A 180 -2.65 6.66 -1.75
C GLY A 180 -1.37 5.85 -2.03
N PRO A 181 -0.16 6.44 -1.97
CA PRO A 181 1.08 5.82 -2.43
C PRO A 181 1.62 4.66 -1.55
N ALA A 182 1.05 4.44 -0.36
CA ALA A 182 1.49 3.40 0.58
C ALA A 182 1.14 1.99 0.09
N LEU A 183 2.08 1.30 -0.54
CA LEU A 183 1.86 -0.01 -1.16
C LEU A 183 1.40 -1.06 -0.13
N LEU A 184 2.02 -1.05 1.05
CA LEU A 184 1.86 -2.06 2.10
C LEU A 184 0.78 -1.70 3.12
N GLN A 185 -0.09 -0.75 2.78
CA GLN A 185 -1.16 -0.28 3.66
C GLN A 185 -2.06 -1.43 4.17
N GLY A 186 -2.00 -1.66 5.49
CA GLY A 186 -2.79 -2.69 6.19
C GLY A 186 -2.06 -4.03 6.37
N MET A 187 -0.95 -4.25 5.66
CA MET A 187 -0.16 -5.49 5.69
C MET A 187 1.06 -5.41 6.62
N THR A 188 1.45 -4.18 7.01
CA THR A 188 2.66 -3.92 7.77
C THR A 188 2.51 -4.17 9.27
N MET A 189 3.41 -4.97 9.83
CA MET A 189 3.55 -5.33 11.24
C MET A 189 4.85 -4.76 11.82
N CYS A 190 4.80 -4.33 13.08
CA CYS A 190 5.98 -3.89 13.82
C CYS A 190 6.71 -5.11 14.39
N GLY A 191 7.94 -5.39 13.93
CA GLY A 191 8.74 -6.51 14.45
C GLY A 191 9.25 -6.34 15.88
N LEU A 192 9.14 -5.14 16.47
CA LEU A 192 9.51 -4.89 17.87
C LEU A 192 8.39 -5.22 18.86
N CYS A 193 7.12 -5.03 18.49
CA CYS A 193 6.00 -5.20 19.42
C CYS A 193 4.84 -6.05 18.88
N GLY A 194 4.97 -6.59 17.67
CA GLY A 194 3.96 -7.44 17.02
C GLY A 194 2.66 -6.73 16.65
N ARG A 195 2.55 -5.40 16.84
CA ARG A 195 1.34 -4.64 16.50
C ARG A 195 1.38 -4.12 15.07
N ARG A 196 0.20 -3.97 14.46
CA ARG A 196 0.05 -3.35 13.13
C ARG A 196 0.54 -1.91 13.09
N MET A 197 1.15 -1.54 11.97
CA MET A 197 1.59 -0.18 11.70
C MET A 197 0.51 0.61 10.95
N THR A 198 0.40 1.90 11.26
CA THR A 198 -0.49 2.83 10.56
C THR A 198 0.30 3.65 9.55
N VAL A 199 -0.37 4.14 8.51
CA VAL A 199 0.25 4.98 7.49
C VAL A 199 0.05 6.45 7.85
N ARG A 200 1.11 7.24 7.77
CA ARG A 200 1.07 8.71 7.66
C ARG A 200 1.57 9.12 6.28
N TYR A 201 1.08 10.24 5.77
CA TYR A 201 1.52 10.78 4.49
C TYR A 201 2.22 12.12 4.72
N HIS A 202 3.33 12.31 4.01
CA HIS A 202 4.12 13.54 4.07
C HIS A 202 4.34 14.06 2.66
N HIS A 203 4.08 15.35 2.43
CA HIS A 203 4.46 16.00 1.18
C HIS A 203 5.95 16.32 1.21
N ARG A 204 6.69 15.85 0.20
CA ARG A 204 8.12 16.08 0.00
C ARG A 204 8.39 16.55 -1.43
N LYS A 205 9.66 16.84 -1.74
CA LYS A 205 10.09 17.40 -3.03
C LYS A 205 9.61 16.57 -4.23
N HIS A 206 9.49 15.24 -4.07
CA HIS A 206 9.08 14.30 -5.12
C HIS A 206 7.61 13.85 -5.03
N GLY A 207 6.79 14.53 -4.23
CA GLY A 207 5.36 14.25 -4.09
C GLY A 207 4.97 13.71 -2.72
N LEU A 208 3.85 12.99 -2.69
CA LEU A 208 3.30 12.41 -1.46
C LEU A 208 4.05 11.10 -1.13
N GLU A 209 4.71 11.05 0.02
CA GLU A 209 5.43 9.86 0.47
C GLU A 209 4.78 9.23 1.71
N PRO A 210 4.68 7.89 1.78
CA PRO A 210 4.16 7.21 2.95
C PRO A 210 5.23 7.01 4.04
N GLU A 211 4.79 7.04 5.29
CA GLU A 211 5.56 6.64 6.48
C GLU A 211 4.74 5.60 7.25
N TYR A 212 5.36 4.45 7.53
CA TYR A 212 4.78 3.41 8.38
C TYR A 212 5.13 3.71 9.83
N VAL A 213 4.12 3.90 10.66
CA VAL A 213 4.27 4.30 12.07
C VAL A 213 3.61 3.29 13.00
N CYS A 214 4.41 2.72 13.90
CA CYS A 214 3.91 1.90 14.99
C CYS A 214 3.56 2.79 16.21
N GLN A 215 2.29 3.20 16.29
CA GLN A 215 1.78 4.08 17.36
C GLN A 215 0.65 3.45 18.17
N ALA A 216 0.37 2.16 18.01
CA ALA A 216 -0.76 1.51 18.65
C ALA A 216 -0.74 1.63 20.19
N LYS A 217 0.43 1.43 20.83
CA LYS A 217 0.59 1.66 22.28
C LYS A 217 0.43 3.13 22.68
N GLY A 218 0.87 4.06 21.84
CA GLY A 218 0.69 5.50 22.08
C GLY A 218 -0.76 5.94 22.04
N ILE A 219 -1.56 5.37 21.12
CA ILE A 219 -3.00 5.62 21.05
C ILE A 219 -3.72 5.03 22.28
N GLU A 220 -3.32 3.84 22.71
CA GLU A 220 -4.04 3.11 23.78
C GLU A 220 -3.63 3.54 25.19
N TYR A 221 -2.35 3.87 25.40
CA TYR A 221 -1.77 4.10 26.73
C TYR A 221 -0.94 5.40 26.83
N GLY A 222 -0.93 6.25 25.79
CA GLY A 222 -0.15 7.51 25.80
C GLY A 222 1.36 7.34 25.73
N SER A 223 1.87 6.13 25.44
CA SER A 223 3.31 5.87 25.31
C SER A 223 3.95 6.54 24.08
N PRO A 224 5.28 6.75 24.09
CA PRO A 224 6.02 7.17 22.89
C PRO A 224 5.80 6.23 21.70
N ILE A 225 5.99 6.77 20.48
CA ILE A 225 5.93 5.98 19.25
C ILE A 225 7.01 4.90 19.28
N CYS A 226 6.63 3.66 18.98
CA CYS A 226 7.53 2.51 19.04
C CYS A 226 8.58 2.55 17.93
N GLN A 227 8.17 2.75 16.67
CA GLN A 227 9.08 2.98 15.56
C GLN A 227 8.39 3.68 14.38
N ARG A 228 9.19 4.33 13.54
CA ARG A 228 8.79 4.97 12.28
C ARG A 228 9.68 4.48 11.16
N VAL A 229 9.10 4.08 10.04
CA VAL A 229 9.84 3.55 8.89
C VAL A 229 9.41 4.30 7.63
N HIS A 230 10.39 4.73 6.84
CA HIS A 230 10.13 5.41 5.57
C HIS A 230 9.52 4.44 4.56
N GLY A 231 8.28 4.70 4.16
CA GLY A 231 7.52 3.77 3.33
C GLY A 231 8.07 3.63 1.92
N ALA A 232 8.58 4.71 1.32
CA ALA A 232 9.16 4.66 -0.03
C ALA A 232 10.30 3.63 -0.17
N VAL A 233 11.17 3.52 0.84
CA VAL A 233 12.31 2.57 0.84
C VAL A 233 11.80 1.12 0.90
N VAL A 234 10.83 0.87 1.76
CA VAL A 234 10.26 -0.46 1.97
C VAL A 234 9.40 -0.88 0.78
N ASP A 235 8.52 0.02 0.32
CA ASP A 235 7.62 -0.24 -0.81
C ASP A 235 8.42 -0.55 -2.09
N HIS A 236 9.50 0.18 -2.35
CA HIS A 236 10.41 -0.12 -3.46
C HIS A 236 11.11 -1.48 -3.31
N ALA A 237 11.55 -1.82 -2.10
CA ALA A 237 12.20 -3.11 -1.84
C ALA A 237 11.25 -4.29 -2.06
N VAL A 238 10.01 -4.20 -1.58
CA VAL A 238 8.99 -5.24 -1.79
C VAL A 238 8.53 -5.27 -3.24
N SER A 239 8.37 -4.12 -3.88
CA SER A 239 8.08 -4.01 -5.32
C SER A 239 9.10 -4.78 -6.16
N ARG A 240 10.39 -4.57 -5.90
CA ARG A 240 11.45 -5.32 -6.59
C ARG A 240 11.39 -6.81 -6.33
N LEU A 241 11.20 -7.23 -5.08
CA LEU A 241 11.05 -8.64 -4.72
C LEU A 241 9.91 -9.30 -5.50
N LEU A 242 8.76 -8.63 -5.63
CA LEU A 242 7.62 -9.19 -6.36
C LEU A 242 7.91 -9.35 -7.86
N VAL A 243 8.57 -8.36 -8.48
CA VAL A 243 8.97 -8.43 -9.89
C VAL A 243 10.01 -9.54 -10.12
N GLU A 244 10.96 -9.72 -9.20
CA GLU A 244 11.99 -10.76 -9.29
C GLU A 244 11.43 -12.17 -9.01
N ALA A 245 10.41 -12.28 -8.16
CA ALA A 245 9.78 -13.56 -7.82
C ALA A 245 8.79 -14.05 -8.89
N LEU A 246 8.07 -13.14 -9.56
CA LEU A 246 7.04 -13.48 -10.54
C LEU A 246 7.60 -13.53 -11.97
N THR A 247 8.57 -14.42 -12.20
CA THR A 247 9.11 -14.66 -13.55
C THR A 247 8.43 -15.85 -14.23
N PRO A 248 8.33 -15.87 -15.57
CA PRO A 248 7.77 -17.02 -16.30
C PRO A 248 8.44 -18.35 -15.94
N HIS A 249 9.75 -18.36 -15.72
CA HIS A 249 10.50 -19.55 -15.32
C HIS A 249 10.17 -20.01 -13.90
N ALA A 250 10.07 -19.09 -12.94
CA ALA A 250 9.66 -19.42 -11.57
C ALA A 250 8.21 -19.95 -11.52
N ILE A 251 7.33 -19.40 -12.36
CA ILE A 251 5.95 -19.87 -12.47
C ILE A 251 5.88 -21.23 -13.17
N ALA A 252 6.64 -21.45 -14.24
CA ALA A 252 6.69 -22.75 -14.93
C ALA A 252 7.17 -23.88 -14.00
N ALA A 253 8.23 -23.64 -13.22
CA ALA A 253 8.70 -24.59 -12.22
C ALA A 253 7.62 -24.87 -11.15
N SER A 254 6.92 -23.83 -10.68
CA SER A 254 5.83 -23.97 -9.71
C SER A 254 4.64 -24.75 -10.27
N LEU A 255 4.29 -24.52 -11.54
CA LEU A 255 3.22 -25.25 -12.24
C LEU A 255 3.58 -26.72 -12.49
N ALA A 256 4.87 -27.04 -12.69
CA ALA A 256 5.33 -28.42 -12.82
C ALA A 256 5.15 -29.18 -11.50
N VAL A 257 5.56 -28.59 -10.37
CA VAL A 257 5.34 -29.16 -9.03
C VAL A 257 3.84 -29.32 -8.75
N ALA A 258 3.03 -28.31 -9.06
CA ALA A 258 1.57 -28.41 -8.92
C ALA A 258 0.96 -29.51 -9.81
N GLY A 259 1.52 -29.72 -11.02
CA GLY A 259 1.15 -30.83 -11.90
C GLY A 259 1.45 -32.20 -11.29
N GLU A 260 2.62 -32.37 -10.67
CA GLU A 260 2.98 -33.62 -10.00
C GLU A 260 2.08 -33.89 -8.77
N LEU A 261 1.78 -32.86 -7.98
CA LEU A 261 0.85 -32.96 -6.85
C LEU A 261 -0.57 -33.33 -7.32
N ALA A 262 -1.04 -32.75 -8.43
CA ALA A 262 -2.32 -33.10 -9.03
C ALA A 262 -2.32 -34.56 -9.51
N ALA A 263 -1.27 -35.02 -10.19
CA ALA A 263 -1.17 -36.42 -10.63
C ALA A 263 -1.22 -37.42 -9.45
N ARG A 264 -0.55 -37.09 -8.33
CA ARG A 264 -0.61 -37.89 -7.10
C ARG A 264 -2.02 -37.85 -6.47
N ALA A 265 -2.70 -36.71 -6.53
CA ALA A 265 -4.08 -36.57 -6.06
C ALA A 265 -5.06 -37.40 -6.90
N ASP A 266 -4.90 -37.42 -8.23
CA ASP A 266 -5.71 -38.24 -9.15
C ASP A 266 -5.49 -39.74 -8.91
N GLU A 267 -4.25 -40.16 -8.65
CA GLU A 267 -3.95 -41.53 -8.24
C GLU A 267 -4.62 -41.88 -6.91
N ALA A 268 -4.54 -41.01 -5.91
CA ALA A 268 -5.21 -41.20 -4.63
C ALA A 268 -6.74 -41.20 -4.77
N GLU A 269 -7.31 -40.42 -5.68
CA GLU A 269 -8.75 -40.45 -5.99
C GLU A 269 -9.15 -41.79 -6.60
N ARG A 270 -8.41 -42.29 -7.60
CA ARG A 270 -8.65 -43.60 -8.22
C ARG A 270 -8.61 -44.73 -7.19
N LEU A 271 -7.65 -44.71 -6.27
CA LEU A 271 -7.54 -45.69 -5.20
C LEU A 271 -8.74 -45.63 -4.23
N ARG A 272 -9.18 -44.42 -3.85
CA ARG A 272 -10.38 -44.24 -3.00
C ARG A 272 -11.66 -44.71 -3.70
N ALA A 273 -11.84 -44.38 -4.99
CA ALA A 273 -12.97 -44.82 -5.79
C ALA A 273 -13.03 -46.36 -5.89
N ALA A 274 -11.89 -47.01 -6.18
CA ALA A 274 -11.80 -48.47 -6.18
C ALA A 274 -12.09 -49.09 -4.80
N GLY A 275 -11.76 -48.39 -3.71
CA GLY A 275 -12.12 -48.77 -2.34
C GLY A 275 -13.64 -48.79 -2.11
N VAL A 276 -14.36 -47.78 -2.61
CA VAL A 276 -15.83 -47.72 -2.56
C VAL A 276 -16.46 -48.85 -3.37
N GLU A 277 -15.96 -49.13 -4.57
CA GLU A 277 -16.44 -50.25 -5.40
C GLU A 277 -16.26 -51.60 -4.70
N ARG A 278 -15.10 -51.82 -4.08
CA ARG A 278 -14.82 -53.05 -3.32
C ARG A 278 -15.77 -53.21 -2.13
N ALA A 279 -16.01 -52.13 -1.37
CA ALA A 279 -16.94 -52.15 -0.25
C ALA A 279 -18.39 -52.42 -0.71
N GLN A 280 -18.79 -51.84 -1.84
CA GLN A 280 -20.10 -52.10 -2.46
C GLN A 280 -20.26 -53.57 -2.83
N TYR A 281 -19.24 -54.17 -3.45
CA TYR A 281 -19.24 -55.60 -3.77
C TYR A 281 -19.39 -56.48 -2.51
N GLN A 282 -18.70 -56.16 -1.41
CA GLN A 282 -18.83 -56.89 -0.15
C GLN A 282 -20.22 -56.79 0.46
N VAL A 283 -20.85 -55.61 0.41
CA VAL A 283 -22.25 -55.42 0.81
C VAL A 283 -23.17 -56.31 -0.02
N ASP A 284 -23.00 -56.34 -1.34
CA ASP A 284 -23.84 -57.14 -2.24
C ASP A 284 -23.64 -58.65 -2.05
N LEU A 285 -22.42 -59.08 -1.70
CA LEU A 285 -22.13 -60.47 -1.36
C LEU A 285 -22.74 -60.87 0.00
N ALA A 286 -22.56 -60.05 1.04
CA ALA A 286 -23.13 -60.28 2.37
C ALA A 286 -24.66 -60.30 2.33
N ARG A 287 -25.27 -59.38 1.56
CA ARG A 287 -26.72 -59.35 1.30
C ARG A 287 -27.20 -60.64 0.64
N ARG A 288 -26.51 -61.13 -0.39
CA ARG A 288 -26.88 -62.38 -1.07
C ARG A 288 -26.81 -63.59 -0.12
N ARG A 289 -25.80 -63.64 0.75
CA ARG A 289 -25.66 -64.70 1.77
C ARG A 289 -26.80 -64.66 2.78
N TYR A 290 -27.13 -63.47 3.29
CA TYR A 290 -28.24 -63.29 4.22
C TYR A 290 -29.59 -63.69 3.60
N LEU A 291 -29.87 -63.27 2.36
CA LEU A 291 -31.13 -63.59 1.68
C LEU A 291 -31.27 -65.08 1.30
N ALA A 292 -30.17 -65.83 1.26
CA ALA A 292 -30.15 -67.25 0.93
C ALA A 292 -30.28 -68.18 2.16
N VAL A 293 -30.22 -67.63 3.39
CA VAL A 293 -30.34 -68.44 4.61
C VAL A 293 -31.79 -68.85 4.86
N ASP A 294 -32.00 -70.07 5.33
CA ASP A 294 -33.31 -70.52 5.78
C ASP A 294 -33.75 -69.73 7.03
N PRO A 295 -34.98 -69.17 7.07
CA PRO A 295 -35.52 -68.44 8.22
C PRO A 295 -35.51 -69.23 9.55
N ASP A 296 -35.58 -70.56 9.50
CA ASP A 296 -35.56 -71.41 10.68
C ASP A 296 -34.17 -71.49 11.34
N ASN A 297 -33.11 -71.15 10.59
CA ASN A 297 -31.72 -71.09 11.08
C ASN A 297 -31.40 -69.73 11.72
N ARG A 298 -32.17 -69.36 12.75
CA ARG A 298 -32.16 -68.02 13.37
C ARG A 298 -30.79 -67.52 13.85
N LEU A 299 -29.94 -68.42 14.36
CA LEU A 299 -28.58 -68.07 14.81
C LEU A 299 -27.65 -67.71 13.64
N VAL A 300 -27.78 -68.41 12.51
CA VAL A 300 -27.00 -68.15 11.28
C VAL A 300 -27.50 -66.89 10.57
N ALA A 301 -28.82 -66.68 10.56
CA ALA A 301 -29.41 -65.44 10.06
C ALA A 301 -28.92 -64.22 10.86
N GLY A 302 -28.86 -64.32 12.20
CA GLY A 302 -28.36 -63.26 13.07
C GLY A 302 -26.87 -62.94 12.84
N SER A 303 -26.02 -63.93 12.58
CA SER A 303 -24.61 -63.69 12.25
C SER A 303 -24.44 -63.06 10.86
N LEU A 304 -25.17 -63.55 9.85
CA LEU A 304 -25.13 -62.99 8.49
C LEU A 304 -25.70 -61.56 8.42
N GLU A 305 -26.69 -61.25 9.24
CA GLU A 305 -27.20 -59.89 9.41
C GLU A 305 -26.14 -58.97 10.05
N ALA A 306 -25.41 -59.45 11.05
CA ALA A 306 -24.32 -58.71 11.66
C ALA A 306 -23.18 -58.44 10.64
N ASP A 307 -22.83 -59.44 9.83
CA ASP A 307 -21.84 -59.30 8.76
C ASP A 307 -22.29 -58.32 7.68
N TRP A 308 -23.57 -58.35 7.28
CA TRP A 308 -24.11 -57.40 6.31
C TRP A 308 -24.14 -55.97 6.87
N ASN A 309 -24.53 -55.80 8.14
CA ASN A 309 -24.49 -54.52 8.83
C ASN A 309 -23.05 -53.99 8.97
N ALA A 310 -22.06 -54.84 9.19
CA ALA A 310 -20.65 -54.46 9.21
C ALA A 310 -20.19 -53.96 7.83
N ALA A 311 -20.49 -54.70 6.76
CA ALA A 311 -20.17 -54.29 5.39
C ALA A 311 -20.85 -52.96 5.00
N LEU A 312 -22.08 -52.71 5.44
CA LEU A 312 -22.80 -51.44 5.22
C LEU A 312 -22.10 -50.25 5.92
N ARG A 313 -21.59 -50.44 7.13
CA ARG A 313 -20.80 -49.41 7.83
C ARG A 313 -19.48 -49.14 7.12
N GLU A 314 -18.79 -50.18 6.64
CA GLU A 314 -17.55 -50.02 5.87
C GLU A 314 -17.78 -49.28 4.55
N LEU A 315 -18.85 -49.58 3.82
CA LEU A 315 -19.24 -48.84 2.62
C LEU A 315 -19.53 -47.36 2.92
N THR A 316 -20.23 -47.09 4.02
CA THR A 316 -20.52 -45.71 4.45
C THR A 316 -19.23 -44.97 4.77
N ALA A 317 -18.33 -45.57 5.56
CA ALA A 317 -17.04 -44.97 5.88
C ALA A 317 -16.15 -44.73 4.64
N ALA A 318 -16.17 -45.65 3.67
CA ALA A 318 -15.45 -45.50 2.41
C ALA A 318 -16.00 -44.35 1.55
N ARG A 319 -17.34 -44.21 1.49
CA ARG A 319 -18.01 -43.10 0.79
C ARG A 319 -17.73 -41.76 1.45
N ASP A 320 -17.85 -41.67 2.77
CA ASP A 320 -17.57 -40.45 3.51
C ASP A 320 -16.12 -40.00 3.30
N THR A 321 -15.17 -40.95 3.33
CA THR A 321 -13.75 -40.66 3.06
C THR A 321 -13.54 -40.17 1.62
N TYR A 322 -14.22 -40.77 0.65
CA TYR A 322 -14.16 -40.34 -0.76
C TYR A 322 -14.74 -38.93 -0.94
N GLU A 323 -15.93 -38.67 -0.43
CA GLU A 323 -16.64 -37.39 -0.56
C GLU A 323 -15.92 -36.25 0.17
N ASN A 324 -15.45 -36.47 1.39
CA ASN A 324 -14.70 -35.44 2.14
C ASN A 324 -13.43 -35.04 1.39
N ALA A 325 -12.64 -36.02 0.94
CA ALA A 325 -11.40 -35.72 0.23
C ALA A 325 -11.63 -35.25 -1.23
N ARG A 326 -12.82 -35.46 -1.81
CA ARG A 326 -13.24 -34.83 -3.08
C ARG A 326 -13.64 -33.36 -2.87
N ASN A 327 -14.31 -33.05 -1.77
CA ASN A 327 -14.69 -31.69 -1.40
C ASN A 327 -13.48 -30.84 -0.99
N ASP A 328 -12.44 -31.45 -0.42
CA ASP A 328 -11.17 -30.80 -0.08
C ASP A 328 -10.23 -30.62 -1.30
N GLY A 329 -10.53 -31.27 -2.43
CA GLY A 329 -9.72 -31.22 -3.64
C GLY A 329 -9.82 -29.87 -4.35
N HIS A 330 -8.75 -29.09 -4.32
CA HIS A 330 -8.62 -27.88 -5.15
C HIS A 330 -8.59 -28.26 -6.64
N GLY A 331 -9.39 -27.54 -7.45
CA GLY A 331 -9.56 -27.82 -8.88
C GLY A 331 -8.24 -27.86 -9.65
N VAL A 332 -8.08 -28.89 -10.48
CA VAL A 332 -6.93 -29.07 -11.37
C VAL A 332 -6.94 -27.97 -12.43
N LEU A 333 -5.81 -27.27 -12.59
CA LEU A 333 -5.64 -26.27 -13.63
C LEU A 333 -5.53 -26.96 -15.00
N ASP A 334 -6.37 -26.54 -15.95
CA ASP A 334 -6.27 -26.97 -17.34
C ASP A 334 -5.07 -26.31 -18.06
N ASP A 335 -4.69 -26.84 -19.23
CA ASP A 335 -3.54 -26.35 -19.99
C ASP A 335 -3.72 -24.91 -20.49
N ALA A 336 -4.96 -24.50 -20.80
CA ALA A 336 -5.27 -23.14 -21.24
C ALA A 336 -5.12 -22.13 -20.09
N GLN A 337 -5.48 -22.52 -18.87
CA GLN A 337 -5.29 -21.77 -17.64
C GLN A 337 -3.80 -21.67 -17.30
N ARG A 338 -3.04 -22.77 -17.42
CA ARG A 338 -1.58 -22.76 -17.23
C ARG A 338 -0.90 -21.81 -18.20
N ALA A 339 -1.24 -21.88 -19.48
CA ALA A 339 -0.70 -20.97 -20.50
C ALA A 339 -1.03 -19.50 -20.19
N ARG A 340 -2.27 -19.23 -19.78
CA ARG A 340 -2.71 -17.88 -19.39
C ARG A 340 -1.94 -17.35 -18.17
N ILE A 341 -1.72 -18.17 -17.16
CA ILE A 341 -0.94 -17.81 -15.96
C ILE A 341 0.50 -17.46 -16.36
N THR A 342 1.14 -18.28 -17.21
CA THR A 342 2.50 -18.01 -17.69
C THR A 342 2.59 -16.72 -18.50
N SER A 343 1.60 -16.43 -19.36
CA SER A 343 1.53 -15.16 -20.10
C SER A 343 1.40 -13.96 -19.15
N LEU A 344 0.50 -14.03 -18.17
CA LEU A 344 0.32 -12.96 -17.18
C LEU A 344 1.59 -12.72 -16.35
N ALA A 345 2.40 -13.76 -16.11
CA ALA A 345 3.69 -13.65 -15.46
C ALA A 345 4.69 -12.83 -16.28
N ALA A 346 4.72 -13.05 -17.60
CA ALA A 346 5.61 -12.34 -18.51
C ALA A 346 5.24 -10.85 -18.59
N ASP A 347 3.95 -10.53 -18.55
CA ASP A 347 3.45 -9.15 -18.63
C ASP A 347 3.53 -8.40 -17.29
N PHE A 348 3.68 -9.13 -16.17
CA PHE A 348 3.64 -8.54 -14.83
C PHE A 348 4.66 -7.42 -14.62
N PRO A 349 5.96 -7.55 -14.98
CA PRO A 349 6.93 -6.46 -14.82
C PRO A 349 6.56 -5.20 -15.61
N ALA A 350 6.01 -5.36 -16.82
CA ALA A 350 5.61 -4.23 -17.66
C ALA A 350 4.42 -3.50 -17.02
N LEU A 351 3.35 -4.24 -16.67
CA LEU A 351 2.16 -3.69 -16.03
C LEU A 351 2.47 -3.04 -14.67
N TRP A 352 3.37 -3.64 -13.90
CA TRP A 352 3.74 -3.17 -12.57
C TRP A 352 4.47 -1.81 -12.62
N ASN A 353 5.39 -1.67 -13.57
CA ASN A 353 6.21 -0.46 -13.74
C ASN A 353 5.53 0.63 -14.58
N ASP A 354 4.43 0.34 -15.27
CA ASP A 354 3.66 1.30 -16.06
C ASP A 354 3.13 2.46 -15.18
N SER A 355 3.40 3.70 -15.59
CA SER A 355 2.93 4.91 -14.90
C SER A 355 1.41 5.03 -14.88
N ASP A 356 0.72 4.49 -15.89
CA ASP A 356 -0.73 4.56 -16.02
C ASP A 356 -1.46 3.54 -15.13
N THR A 357 -0.74 2.54 -14.59
CA THR A 357 -1.29 1.58 -13.63
C THR A 357 -1.63 2.28 -12.31
N PRO A 358 -2.91 2.40 -11.94
CA PRO A 358 -3.31 3.11 -10.72
C PRO A 358 -2.77 2.40 -9.48
N MET A 359 -2.42 3.18 -8.46
CA MET A 359 -1.89 2.63 -7.20
C MET A 359 -2.89 1.68 -6.51
N ARG A 360 -4.20 1.89 -6.71
CA ARG A 360 -5.22 0.93 -6.24
C ARG A 360 -5.03 -0.48 -6.81
N GLU A 361 -4.62 -0.62 -8.08
CA GLU A 361 -4.47 -1.92 -8.74
C GLU A 361 -3.20 -2.61 -8.25
N ARG A 362 -2.09 -1.86 -8.13
CA ARG A 362 -0.85 -2.37 -7.50
C ARG A 362 -1.11 -2.95 -6.11
N LYS A 363 -1.86 -2.24 -5.27
CA LYS A 363 -2.24 -2.73 -3.93
C LYS A 363 -3.10 -3.99 -3.95
N ARG A 364 -4.01 -4.11 -4.92
CA ARG A 364 -4.83 -5.32 -5.09
C ARG A 364 -3.94 -6.51 -5.41
N LEU A 365 -2.99 -6.33 -6.33
CA LEU A 365 -2.00 -7.35 -6.67
C LEU A 365 -1.16 -7.75 -5.46
N VAL A 366 -0.59 -6.79 -4.71
CA VAL A 366 0.20 -7.13 -3.50
C VAL A 366 -0.61 -7.95 -2.50
N ARG A 367 -1.88 -7.62 -2.29
CA ARG A 367 -2.73 -8.36 -1.33
C ARG A 367 -3.05 -9.79 -1.75
N LEU A 368 -2.89 -10.13 -3.02
CA LEU A 368 -3.01 -11.51 -3.49
C LEU A 368 -1.70 -12.29 -3.29
N LEU A 369 -0.57 -11.59 -3.36
CA LEU A 369 0.77 -12.17 -3.39
C LEU A 369 1.45 -12.20 -2.02
N VAL A 370 1.14 -11.24 -1.14
CA VAL A 370 1.79 -11.01 0.15
C VAL A 370 0.78 -11.18 1.28
N SER A 371 1.12 -12.05 2.23
CA SER A 371 0.34 -12.29 3.45
C SER A 371 0.53 -11.17 4.46
N ASP A 372 1.79 -10.86 4.78
CA ASP A 372 2.16 -9.82 5.73
C ASP A 372 3.61 -9.36 5.52
N VAL A 373 3.92 -8.17 6.03
CA VAL A 373 5.27 -7.60 6.01
C VAL A 373 5.65 -7.13 7.41
N THR A 374 6.71 -7.68 7.98
CA THR A 374 7.21 -7.27 9.30
C THR A 374 8.42 -6.35 9.16
N LEU A 375 8.37 -5.19 9.81
CA LEU A 375 9.41 -4.16 9.75
C LEU A 375 10.12 -3.99 11.09
N ILE A 376 11.45 -3.96 11.05
CA ILE A 376 12.31 -3.64 12.17
C ILE A 376 13.28 -2.54 11.73
N ARG A 377 13.27 -1.41 12.43
CA ARG A 377 14.26 -0.34 12.24
C ARG A 377 15.23 -0.31 13.41
N ALA A 378 16.50 -0.61 13.13
CA ALA A 378 17.65 -0.39 14.00
C ALA A 378 18.66 0.48 13.23
N ASP A 379 19.93 0.05 13.12
CA ASP A 379 20.93 0.69 12.25
C ASP A 379 20.57 0.56 10.77
N GLN A 380 19.86 -0.51 10.42
CA GLN A 380 19.26 -0.75 9.12
C GLN A 380 17.77 -1.08 9.28
N ILE A 381 17.03 -1.00 8.17
CA ILE A 381 15.63 -1.40 8.07
C ILE A 381 15.60 -2.85 7.58
N THR A 382 15.21 -3.77 8.45
CA THR A 382 14.93 -5.17 8.09
C THR A 382 13.46 -5.31 7.72
N VAL A 383 13.21 -5.92 6.57
CA VAL A 383 11.90 -6.15 5.98
C VAL A 383 11.72 -7.65 5.79
N HIS A 384 10.91 -8.29 6.64
CA HIS A 384 10.49 -9.67 6.46
C HIS A 384 9.19 -9.69 5.66
N VAL A 385 9.17 -10.39 4.52
CA VAL A 385 8.01 -10.51 3.64
C VAL A 385 7.58 -11.97 3.62
N ARG A 386 6.31 -12.22 3.92
CA ARG A 386 5.70 -13.54 3.77
C ARG A 386 4.76 -13.54 2.58
N LEU A 387 5.00 -14.41 1.61
CA LEU A 387 4.13 -14.58 0.45
C LEU A 387 2.92 -15.45 0.79
N THR A 388 1.86 -15.38 0.00
CA THR A 388 0.64 -16.20 0.20
C THR A 388 0.93 -17.70 0.10
N GLY A 389 1.97 -18.10 -0.65
CA GLY A 389 2.46 -19.48 -0.74
C GLY A 389 3.34 -19.95 0.43
N GLY A 390 3.47 -19.15 1.50
CA GLY A 390 4.25 -19.51 2.69
C GLY A 390 5.75 -19.24 2.61
N GLN A 391 6.28 -18.87 1.44
CA GLN A 391 7.68 -18.44 1.29
C GLN A 391 7.97 -17.17 2.09
N GLU A 392 9.10 -17.16 2.79
CA GLU A 392 9.56 -16.04 3.60
C GLU A 392 10.86 -15.45 3.01
N HIS A 393 10.90 -14.13 2.90
CA HIS A 393 12.07 -13.38 2.43
C HIS A 393 12.47 -12.34 3.47
N THR A 394 13.78 -12.16 3.63
CA THR A 394 14.33 -11.10 4.49
C THR A 394 15.17 -10.15 3.63
N LEU A 395 14.80 -8.87 3.64
CA LEU A 395 15.51 -7.81 2.93
C LEU A 395 16.05 -6.80 3.93
N THR A 396 17.23 -6.26 3.66
CA THR A 396 17.84 -5.22 4.50
C THR A 396 18.07 -3.94 3.69
N ARG A 397 17.65 -2.80 4.22
CA ARG A 397 17.78 -1.49 3.57
C ARG A 397 18.41 -0.47 4.50
N PRO A 398 19.24 0.46 3.99
CA PRO A 398 19.79 1.52 4.81
C PRO A 398 18.68 2.43 5.34
N VAL A 399 18.85 2.93 6.56
CA VAL A 399 17.98 3.99 7.08
C VAL A 399 18.27 5.26 6.28
N PRO A 400 17.26 5.93 5.71
CA PRO A 400 17.46 7.22 5.05
C PRO A 400 18.15 8.22 5.98
N LEU A 401 19.08 8.98 5.42
CA LEU A 401 19.78 10.05 6.14
C LEU A 401 18.77 11.01 6.78
N ALA A 402 19.10 11.47 7.98
CA ALA A 402 18.31 12.48 8.65
C ALA A 402 18.29 13.78 7.82
N SER A 403 17.24 14.58 7.95
CA SER A 403 17.10 15.81 7.17
C SER A 403 18.28 16.78 7.34
N TRP A 404 18.95 16.78 8.49
CA TRP A 404 20.12 17.63 8.70
C TRP A 404 21.37 17.07 8.02
N GLN A 405 21.52 15.75 7.93
CA GLN A 405 22.61 15.07 7.21
C GLN A 405 22.49 15.31 5.70
N ILE A 406 21.26 15.22 5.16
CA ILE A 406 20.98 15.52 3.75
C ILE A 406 21.35 16.98 3.41
N ARG A 407 21.10 17.90 4.36
CA ARG A 407 21.39 19.34 4.19
C ARG A 407 22.80 19.72 4.62
N GLN A 408 23.60 18.77 5.10
CA GLN A 408 24.95 19.04 5.56
C GLN A 408 25.81 19.32 4.34
N THR A 409 26.65 20.34 4.44
CA THR A 409 27.59 20.65 3.35
C THR A 409 28.67 19.56 3.34
N PRO A 410 28.97 18.97 2.16
CA PRO A 410 30.03 17.97 2.01
C PRO A 410 31.35 18.43 2.66
N PRO A 411 32.09 17.52 3.35
CA PRO A 411 33.37 17.86 3.98
C PRO A 411 34.40 18.43 3.01
N GLU A 412 34.38 17.99 1.74
CA GLU A 412 35.23 18.49 0.66
C GLU A 412 35.06 20.00 0.43
N ILE A 413 33.83 20.52 0.52
CA ILE A 413 33.56 21.96 0.37
C ILE A 413 34.06 22.71 1.60
N VAL A 414 33.96 22.13 2.79
CA VAL A 414 34.50 22.74 4.02
C VAL A 414 36.02 22.82 3.95
N ALA A 415 36.69 21.78 3.46
CA ALA A 415 38.14 21.78 3.23
C ALA A 415 38.55 22.81 2.17
N ALA A 416 37.80 22.93 1.07
CA ALA A 416 38.07 23.94 0.05
C ALA A 416 37.87 25.37 0.57
N ILE A 417 36.87 25.60 1.44
CA ILE A 417 36.73 26.89 2.15
C ILE A 417 37.95 27.14 3.02
N ASP A 418 38.42 26.12 3.76
CA ASP A 418 39.56 26.24 4.66
C ASP A 418 40.85 26.63 3.91
N GLU A 419 41.10 26.04 2.74
CA GLU A 419 42.25 26.38 1.88
C GLU A 419 42.13 27.79 1.28
N LEU A 420 40.98 28.12 0.68
CA LEU A 420 40.81 29.40 0.00
C LEU A 420 40.83 30.61 0.96
N LEU A 421 40.54 30.39 2.25
CA LEU A 421 40.62 31.43 3.28
C LEU A 421 42.05 31.93 3.55
N ASP A 422 43.10 31.26 3.05
CA ASP A 422 44.48 31.75 3.15
C ASP A 422 44.72 33.02 2.32
N ASP A 423 44.09 33.11 1.14
CA ASP A 423 44.33 34.19 0.18
C ASP A 423 43.08 35.00 -0.19
N HIS A 424 41.89 34.56 0.22
CA HIS A 424 40.62 35.15 -0.19
C HIS A 424 39.68 35.46 0.98
N THR A 425 38.87 36.50 0.78
CA THR A 425 37.81 36.91 1.70
C THR A 425 36.60 35.97 1.64
N ASP A 426 35.75 35.95 2.69
CA ASP A 426 34.54 35.11 2.75
C ASP A 426 33.66 35.28 1.47
N GLY A 427 33.60 36.48 0.89
CA GLY A 427 32.88 36.77 -0.36
C GLY A 427 33.56 36.23 -1.62
N GLN A 428 34.87 36.42 -1.74
CA GLN A 428 35.65 35.87 -2.86
C GLN A 428 35.67 34.33 -2.86
N VAL A 429 35.77 33.72 -1.67
CA VAL A 429 35.65 32.26 -1.51
C VAL A 429 34.28 31.78 -2.03
N ALA A 430 33.21 32.52 -1.75
CA ALA A 430 31.87 32.17 -2.21
C ALA A 430 31.74 32.24 -3.75
N GLU A 431 32.34 33.26 -4.36
CA GLU A 431 32.40 33.41 -5.83
C GLU A 431 33.18 32.27 -6.47
N ILE A 432 34.42 32.02 -6.01
CA ILE A 432 35.30 30.97 -6.54
C ILE A 432 34.64 29.59 -6.45
N LEU A 433 34.03 29.26 -5.32
CA LEU A 433 33.39 27.94 -5.16
C LEU A 433 32.12 27.81 -6.00
N THR A 434 31.38 28.90 -6.20
CA THR A 434 30.20 28.91 -7.09
C THR A 434 30.63 28.75 -8.56
N GLU A 435 31.70 29.42 -8.99
CA GLU A 435 32.28 29.27 -10.34
C GLU A 435 32.80 27.85 -10.61
N ARG A 436 33.37 27.21 -9.59
CA ARG A 436 33.77 25.78 -9.62
C ARG A 436 32.59 24.80 -9.64
N GLY A 437 31.36 25.29 -9.59
CA GLY A 437 30.14 24.46 -9.64
C GLY A 437 29.74 23.84 -8.29
N HIS A 438 30.38 24.22 -7.19
CA HIS A 438 30.00 23.73 -5.87
C HIS A 438 28.69 24.38 -5.39
N VAL A 439 27.85 23.57 -4.76
CA VAL A 439 26.58 23.99 -4.16
C VAL A 439 26.55 23.69 -2.67
N SER A 440 25.76 24.44 -1.91
CA SER A 440 25.51 24.14 -0.51
C SER A 440 24.81 22.79 -0.34
N GLY A 441 24.78 22.25 0.88
CA GLY A 441 24.01 21.03 1.20
C GLY A 441 22.50 21.15 0.92
N THR A 442 21.96 22.35 0.67
CA THR A 442 20.57 22.56 0.23
C THR A 442 20.42 22.70 -1.29
N GLY A 443 21.50 22.51 -2.05
CA GLY A 443 21.54 22.65 -3.51
C GLY A 443 21.42 24.10 -3.99
N GLN A 444 21.85 25.06 -3.17
CA GLN A 444 21.85 26.49 -3.53
C GLN A 444 23.27 26.97 -3.82
N PRO A 445 23.44 28.02 -4.65
CA PRO A 445 24.73 28.67 -4.83
C PRO A 445 25.32 29.13 -3.50
N LEU A 446 26.65 29.04 -3.37
CA LEU A 446 27.35 29.44 -2.15
C LEU A 446 27.37 30.97 -2.06
N LYS A 447 26.63 31.51 -1.10
CA LYS A 447 26.63 32.96 -0.80
C LYS A 447 27.68 33.28 0.26
N PRO A 448 28.19 34.53 0.31
CA PRO A 448 29.15 34.94 1.35
C PRO A 448 28.66 34.66 2.78
N THR A 449 27.36 34.79 3.02
CA THR A 449 26.74 34.46 4.32
C THR A 449 26.78 32.97 4.65
N ILE A 450 26.67 32.09 3.66
CA ILE A 450 26.77 30.63 3.84
C ILE A 450 28.20 30.25 4.20
N VAL A 451 29.20 30.79 3.47
CA VAL A 451 30.62 30.57 3.76
C VAL A 451 30.97 31.05 5.17
N ARG A 452 30.54 32.26 5.54
CA ARG A 452 30.71 32.78 6.91
C ARG A 452 30.10 31.86 7.97
N HIS A 453 28.89 31.35 7.75
CA HIS A 453 28.25 30.42 8.70
C HIS A 453 28.99 29.08 8.79
N LEU A 454 29.45 28.53 7.67
CA LEU A 454 30.25 27.30 7.66
C LEU A 454 31.56 27.52 8.42
N ARG A 455 32.28 28.60 8.12
CA ARG A 455 33.51 28.99 8.84
C ARG A 455 33.30 29.04 10.35
N ILE A 456 32.26 29.74 10.82
CA ILE A 456 31.95 29.84 12.26
C ILE A 456 31.59 28.47 12.85
N ARG A 457 30.75 27.69 12.16
CA ARG A 457 30.26 26.40 12.64
C ARG A 457 31.36 25.33 12.74
N TYR A 458 32.30 25.34 11.80
CA TYR A 458 33.44 24.41 11.75
C TYR A 458 34.68 24.97 12.44
N GLY A 459 34.63 26.18 13.02
CA GLY A 459 35.72 26.78 13.77
C GLY A 459 36.94 27.17 12.92
N LEU A 460 36.76 27.38 11.61
CA LEU A 460 37.88 27.73 10.74
C LEU A 460 38.33 29.17 11.00
N ARG A 461 39.65 29.41 11.01
CA ARG A 461 40.21 30.76 11.18
C ARG A 461 39.85 31.62 9.99
N SER A 462 39.36 32.84 10.25
CA SER A 462 39.00 33.80 9.21
C SER A 462 40.21 34.39 8.49
N HIS A 463 40.03 34.85 7.26
CA HIS A 463 41.09 35.48 6.48
C HIS A 463 41.85 36.60 7.26
N PRO A 464 41.19 37.55 7.97
CA PRO A 464 41.90 38.52 8.81
C PRO A 464 42.75 37.90 9.91
N GLN A 465 42.28 36.81 10.53
CA GLN A 465 43.03 36.12 11.58
C GLN A 465 44.26 35.41 11.01
N ARG A 466 44.14 34.82 9.82
CA ARG A 466 45.27 34.19 9.12
C ARG A 466 46.29 35.21 8.68
N LEU A 467 45.87 36.37 8.17
CA LEU A 467 46.79 37.49 7.87
C LEU A 467 47.51 37.98 9.14
N ALA A 468 46.81 38.04 10.28
CA ALA A 468 47.43 38.36 11.56
C ALA A 468 48.47 37.30 11.99
N ASP A 469 48.17 36.01 11.81
CA ASP A 469 49.10 34.91 12.10
C ASP A 469 50.34 34.96 11.17
N GLN A 470 50.19 35.46 9.94
CA GLN A 470 51.29 35.74 9.00
C GLN A 470 52.09 37.00 9.38
N GLY A 471 51.81 37.64 10.52
CA GLY A 471 52.52 38.81 11.02
C GLY A 471 52.09 40.14 10.39
N MET A 472 50.98 40.16 9.63
CA MET A 472 50.41 41.41 9.11
C MET A 472 49.66 42.15 10.21
N LEU A 473 49.70 43.48 10.16
CA LEU A 473 49.13 44.35 11.18
C LEU A 473 47.80 44.94 10.71
N SER A 474 46.80 44.98 11.59
CA SER A 474 45.57 45.71 11.31
C SER A 474 45.83 47.21 11.17
N LEU A 475 44.89 47.94 10.55
CA LEU A 475 44.95 49.39 10.39
C LEU A 475 45.30 50.15 11.69
N ARG A 476 44.76 49.71 12.85
CA ARG A 476 45.02 50.36 14.14
C ARG A 476 46.39 50.01 14.70
N GLU A 477 46.86 48.78 14.48
CA GLU A 477 48.15 48.33 14.96
C GLU A 477 49.30 48.96 14.17
N ILE A 478 49.19 49.03 12.84
CA ILE A 478 50.21 49.70 12.03
C ILE A 478 50.24 51.21 12.27
N ALA A 479 49.06 51.84 12.45
CA ALA A 479 48.96 53.25 12.82
C ALA A 479 49.69 53.54 14.14
N ARG A 480 49.47 52.70 15.16
CA ARG A 480 50.17 52.81 16.44
C ARG A 480 51.66 52.53 16.32
N ARG A 481 52.06 51.56 15.50
CA ARG A 481 53.47 51.15 15.33
C ARG A 481 54.29 52.20 14.60
N LEU A 482 53.68 52.92 13.65
CA LEU A 482 54.32 53.98 12.86
C LEU A 482 54.11 55.38 13.44
N ASP A 483 53.32 55.52 14.51
CA ASP A 483 52.87 56.78 15.09
C ASP A 483 52.14 57.69 14.08
N LEU A 484 51.17 57.12 13.37
CA LEU A 484 50.38 57.78 12.33
C LEU A 484 48.89 57.73 12.64
N HIS A 485 48.15 58.73 12.17
CA HIS A 485 46.69 58.67 12.15
C HIS A 485 46.21 57.64 11.11
N THR A 486 45.12 56.90 11.41
CA THR A 486 44.59 55.83 10.53
C THR A 486 44.28 56.29 9.10
N ASN A 487 43.82 57.53 8.92
CA ASN A 487 43.61 58.12 7.59
C ASN A 487 44.91 58.32 6.80
N THR A 488 46.02 58.61 7.49
CA THR A 488 47.34 58.75 6.85
C THR A 488 47.82 57.41 6.33
N VAL A 489 47.63 56.32 7.10
CA VAL A 489 47.93 54.95 6.67
C VAL A 489 47.17 54.57 5.40
N LYS A 490 45.87 54.91 5.31
CA LYS A 490 45.07 54.69 4.10
C LYS A 490 45.62 55.45 2.90
N LYS A 491 45.92 56.75 3.07
CA LYS A 491 46.52 57.58 2.01
C LYS A 491 47.88 57.05 1.56
N TRP A 492 48.70 56.56 2.48
CA TRP A 492 50.01 56.00 2.17
C TRP A 492 49.91 54.69 1.40
N ARG A 493 48.91 53.85 1.70
CA ARG A 493 48.58 52.68 0.87
C ARG A 493 48.14 53.11 -0.53
N ASP A 494 47.25 54.08 -0.64
CA ASP A 494 46.74 54.56 -1.94
C ASP A 494 47.87 55.18 -2.78
N ALA A 495 48.87 55.77 -2.12
CA ALA A 495 50.11 56.26 -2.74
C ALA A 495 51.17 55.17 -3.00
N GLY A 496 50.91 53.90 -2.64
CA GLY A 496 51.83 52.77 -2.84
C GLY A 496 53.00 52.68 -1.85
N LEU A 497 53.02 53.51 -0.80
CA LEU A 497 54.07 53.53 0.23
C LEU A 497 53.89 52.43 1.29
N LEU A 498 52.67 51.90 1.43
CA LEU A 498 52.37 50.77 2.31
C LEU A 498 51.66 49.69 1.51
N THR A 499 52.22 48.47 1.55
CA THR A 499 51.61 47.30 0.94
C THR A 499 50.67 46.63 1.94
N GLY A 500 49.46 46.30 1.50
CA GLY A 500 48.47 45.60 2.33
C GLY A 500 47.57 44.70 1.52
N ARG A 501 47.02 43.68 2.19
CA ARG A 501 46.04 42.74 1.64
C ARG A 501 44.65 43.09 2.15
N VAL A 502 43.63 42.88 1.31
CA VAL A 502 42.23 43.01 1.70
C VAL A 502 41.92 41.92 2.71
N ALA A 503 41.37 42.28 3.86
CA ALA A 503 41.11 41.36 4.95
C ALA A 503 39.68 40.82 4.93
N ASN A 504 38.70 41.59 4.44
CA ASN A 504 37.30 41.17 4.39
C ASN A 504 36.49 41.91 3.33
N ASP A 505 35.25 41.45 3.13
CA ASP A 505 34.28 41.99 2.17
C ASP A 505 33.86 43.45 2.44
N LYS A 506 34.25 44.02 3.60
CA LYS A 506 34.03 45.45 3.90
C LYS A 506 35.16 46.35 3.37
N GLY A 507 36.16 45.76 2.73
CA GLY A 507 37.33 46.49 2.21
C GLY A 507 38.28 46.95 3.31
N GLU A 508 38.30 46.28 4.48
CA GLU A 508 39.33 46.50 5.49
C GLU A 508 40.65 45.89 5.03
N TYR A 509 41.79 46.44 5.45
CA TYR A 509 43.12 46.00 5.04
C TYR A 509 43.99 45.64 6.23
N PHE A 510 44.83 44.63 6.02
CA PHE A 510 45.98 44.31 6.86
C PHE A 510 47.25 44.68 6.09
N TYR A 511 48.26 45.13 6.80
CA TYR A 511 49.43 45.76 6.21
C TYR A 511 50.70 44.99 6.58
N TYR A 512 51.62 44.88 5.64
CA TYR A 512 52.97 44.44 5.96
C TYR A 512 53.66 45.51 6.80
N LEU A 513 54.47 45.08 7.77
CA LEU A 513 55.37 46.00 8.43
C LEU A 513 56.38 46.49 7.38
N PRO A 514 56.49 47.79 7.12
CA PRO A 514 57.46 48.29 6.16
C PRO A 514 58.89 48.01 6.66
N GLY A 515 59.81 47.78 5.73
CA GLY A 515 61.23 47.59 6.05
C GLY A 515 61.86 48.82 6.72
N PRO A 516 63.07 48.68 7.30
CA PRO A 516 63.76 49.78 7.99
C PRO A 516 64.02 51.02 7.11
N ASP A 517 63.99 50.86 5.78
CA ASP A 517 64.23 51.92 4.79
C ASP A 517 62.96 52.70 4.37
N LEU A 518 61.89 52.69 5.18
CA LEU A 518 60.70 53.47 4.86
C LEU A 518 60.99 54.98 4.96
N ASP A 519 61.23 55.60 3.81
CA ASP A 519 61.32 57.05 3.67
C ASP A 519 59.96 57.69 4.00
N ARG A 520 59.84 58.22 5.22
CA ARG A 520 58.63 58.91 5.68
C ARG A 520 58.48 60.21 4.90
N PRO A 521 57.42 60.40 4.10
CA PRO A 521 57.17 61.69 3.46
C PRO A 521 57.04 62.77 4.54
N ARG A 522 57.84 63.84 4.45
CA ARG A 522 57.77 64.98 5.37
C ARG A 522 56.33 65.51 5.40
N ILE A 523 55.75 65.51 6.59
CA ILE A 523 54.35 65.86 6.86
C ILE A 523 54.06 67.25 6.26
N GLY A 524 53.23 67.31 5.22
CA GLY A 524 52.73 68.57 4.66
C GLY A 524 52.32 68.59 3.18
N ARG A 525 52.73 67.64 2.33
CA ARG A 525 52.32 67.65 0.91
C ARG A 525 51.99 66.23 0.42
N PRO A 526 50.80 66.00 -0.18
CA PRO A 526 50.49 64.70 -0.78
C PRO A 526 51.47 64.41 -1.93
N PRO A 527 51.93 63.16 -2.13
CA PRO A 527 52.68 62.81 -3.31
C PRO A 527 51.81 63.01 -4.55
N ALA A 528 52.40 63.51 -5.64
CA ALA A 528 51.69 63.76 -6.89
C ALA A 528 51.11 62.44 -7.45
N PRO A 529 49.90 62.47 -8.05
CA PRO A 529 49.33 61.28 -8.67
C PRO A 529 50.23 60.79 -9.80
N ARG A 530 50.42 59.47 -9.86
CA ARG A 530 51.19 58.81 -10.92
C ARG A 530 50.50 59.06 -12.28
N PRO A 531 51.22 59.43 -13.34
CA PRO A 531 50.61 59.61 -14.65
C PRO A 531 50.01 58.29 -15.14
N ALA A 532 48.84 58.37 -15.78
CA ALA A 532 48.18 57.26 -16.45
C ALA A 532 49.14 56.59 -17.45
N PRO A 533 49.02 55.28 -17.71
CA PRO A 533 49.81 54.64 -18.76
C PRO A 533 49.54 55.36 -20.09
N THR A 534 50.60 55.90 -20.67
CA THR A 534 50.63 56.47 -22.01
C THR A 534 50.17 55.40 -22.99
N GLU A 535 48.98 55.59 -23.58
CA GLU A 535 48.61 54.94 -24.83
C GLU A 535 49.66 55.33 -25.88
N THR A 536 50.36 54.34 -26.42
CA THR A 536 51.19 54.47 -27.60
C THR A 536 50.29 54.92 -28.77
N PRO A 537 50.60 56.03 -29.47
CA PRO A 537 49.88 56.39 -30.66
C PRO A 537 50.18 55.37 -31.76
N THR A 538 49.13 54.79 -32.33
CA THR A 538 49.22 54.04 -33.58
C THR A 538 49.64 55.01 -34.67
N GLU A 539 50.80 54.76 -35.28
CA GLU A 539 51.31 55.46 -36.44
C GLU A 539 50.32 55.30 -37.61
N SER A 540 49.54 56.35 -37.89
CA SER A 540 48.82 56.50 -39.14
C SER A 540 49.72 57.21 -40.15
N ALA A 541 50.42 56.44 -40.97
CA ALA A 541 51.01 56.91 -42.21
C ALA A 541 49.89 57.05 -43.27
N GLN A 542 49.54 58.29 -43.62
CA GLN A 542 48.85 58.59 -44.87
C GLN A 542 49.86 59.15 -45.87
N GLY A 543 49.85 58.62 -47.09
CA GLY A 543 50.45 59.29 -48.25
C GLY A 543 50.83 58.36 -49.39
N GLY A 544 49.88 58.08 -50.29
CA GLY A 544 50.16 57.39 -51.55
C GLY A 544 48.93 57.24 -52.43
N ALA A 545 48.53 58.31 -53.09
CA ALA A 545 47.67 58.27 -54.27
C ALA A 545 48.48 57.76 -55.47
N VAL A 546 48.02 56.68 -56.12
CA VAL A 546 47.59 56.49 -57.52
C VAL A 546 47.12 55.03 -57.62
#